data_AF-Q821Y0-F1
#
_entry.id   AF-Q821Y0-F1
#
_cell.length_a   1.000
_cell.length_b   1.000
_cell.length_c   1.000
_cell.angle_alpha   90.00
_cell.angle_beta   90.00
_cell.angle_gamma   90.00
#
_symmetry.space_group_name_H-M   'P 1'
#
loop_
_entity.id
_entity.type
_entity.pdbx_description
1 polymer ?
#
loop_
_entity_poly.entity_id
_entity_poly.type
_entity_poly.pdbx_seq_one_letter_code
_entity_poly.pdbx_strand_id
1 'polypeptide(L)'
;MSVSLNPNNSNLPVSSPLTPSCYKRVTTFMKQLTCSYLFSKLFQEITDIVRLHPKQSCLNQLLVVLVCVICLLLSLVIYVLLLPIKLLTLAATCACGRKTEAIPLLPEKPKIFKPLTETQEAFVEEVKREILQKISEEFEINMSPDILRLIPLPSPFLNSLATTSYSKKLCDYNKLTSLIHRLNCWDAGWGIIMKYLTSTLKEDGSHPDTHTFPIMMHHLILALEDPNIPEKSKRAALQEISSYANTCKPTWGETIFRSINNLYNTRNSGRDQILLWVQMFKEHLLSQQQLVTHKEEWHEINGVKNLYGEQLGLITDHLNKNLSGLTLRQTSTVPYNRARYTDLKNNFVQTYKTSHCELVQHIHNAFLSSEPGVQARVYNFLLDQVADVINLPETTAHIDLVVDCFYDDTYELKPEGILYLLYIMDIIIPKTTT
;
A
#
# COMPACT_ATOMS: atom_id res chain seq x y z
N MET A 1 -17.22 37.74 35.26
CA MET A 1 -17.48 38.50 34.02
C MET A 1 -17.58 37.52 32.88
N SER A 2 -18.81 37.20 32.52
CA SER A 2 -19.22 36.33 31.41
C SER A 2 -19.38 37.18 30.16
N VAL A 3 -18.70 36.83 29.08
CA VAL A 3 -18.98 37.35 27.74
C VAL A 3 -19.36 36.17 26.85
N SER A 4 -20.66 36.08 26.62
CA SER A 4 -21.28 35.29 25.55
C SER A 4 -20.94 35.91 24.21
N LEU A 5 -20.46 35.12 23.25
CA LEU A 5 -20.49 35.50 21.84
C LEU A 5 -21.41 34.53 21.08
N ASN A 6 -22.32 35.18 20.37
CA ASN A 6 -23.53 34.70 19.72
C ASN A 6 -23.19 33.85 18.48
N PRO A 7 -23.86 32.71 18.25
CA PRO A 7 -23.72 31.94 17.02
C PRO A 7 -24.75 32.47 16.01
N ASN A 8 -24.32 33.27 15.03
CA ASN A 8 -24.99 33.46 13.74
C ASN A 8 -24.29 34.58 12.95
N ASN A 9 -23.40 34.21 12.02
CA ASN A 9 -23.28 34.80 10.69
C ASN A 9 -22.00 34.29 10.00
N SER A 10 -22.14 33.20 9.26
CA SER A 10 -21.28 32.91 8.11
C SER A 10 -22.08 32.10 7.09
N ASN A 11 -22.98 32.80 6.39
CA ASN A 11 -23.54 32.34 5.14
C ASN A 11 -22.41 32.31 4.11
N LEU A 12 -21.72 31.17 4.02
CA LEU A 12 -20.92 30.82 2.85
C LEU A 12 -21.86 30.38 1.73
N PRO A 13 -21.64 30.81 0.47
CA PRO A 13 -22.52 30.44 -0.63
C PRO A 13 -22.45 28.92 -0.85
N VAL A 14 -23.62 28.29 -0.85
CA VAL A 14 -23.82 26.91 -1.29
C VAL A 14 -23.36 26.83 -2.75
N SER A 15 -22.18 26.27 -2.99
CA SER A 15 -21.75 25.90 -4.33
C SER A 15 -22.59 24.70 -4.78
N SER A 16 -23.53 24.96 -5.68
CA SER A 16 -24.29 23.96 -6.41
C SER A 16 -23.36 22.90 -7.03
N PRO A 17 -23.79 21.62 -7.15
CA PRO A 17 -22.96 20.58 -7.74
C PRO A 17 -22.69 20.90 -9.21
N LEU A 18 -21.41 21.12 -9.54
CA LEU A 18 -20.93 21.20 -10.90
C LEU A 18 -21.31 19.93 -11.66
N THR A 19 -22.25 20.05 -12.59
CA THR A 19 -22.51 19.05 -13.62
C THR A 19 -21.18 18.61 -14.25
N PRO A 20 -20.90 17.29 -14.38
CA PRO A 20 -19.67 16.84 -14.99
C PRO A 20 -19.61 17.39 -16.41
N SER A 21 -18.61 18.25 -16.67
CA SER A 21 -18.43 18.88 -17.97
C SER A 21 -18.40 17.81 -19.05
N CYS A 22 -18.98 18.10 -20.22
CA CYS A 22 -19.08 17.20 -21.37
C CYS A 22 -17.72 16.52 -21.69
N TYR A 23 -16.62 17.21 -21.39
CA TYR A 23 -15.25 16.74 -21.45
C TYR A 23 -14.94 15.46 -20.62
N LYS A 24 -15.41 15.33 -19.37
CA LYS A 24 -15.23 14.12 -18.55
C LYS A 24 -15.96 12.91 -19.13
N ARG A 25 -17.13 13.12 -19.74
CA ARG A 25 -17.89 12.05 -20.41
C ARG A 25 -17.20 11.59 -21.69
N VAL A 26 -16.73 12.52 -22.53
CA VAL A 26 -16.02 12.20 -23.79
C VAL A 26 -14.71 11.47 -23.50
N THR A 27 -13.92 11.92 -22.53
CA THR A 27 -12.65 11.27 -22.16
C THR A 27 -12.84 9.87 -21.57
N THR A 28 -13.87 9.67 -20.74
CA THR A 28 -14.19 8.34 -20.20
C THR A 28 -14.63 7.39 -21.31
N PHE A 29 -15.48 7.86 -22.23
CA PHE A 29 -15.91 7.10 -23.40
C PHE A 29 -14.73 6.71 -24.31
N MET A 30 -13.82 7.64 -24.58
CA MET A 30 -12.63 7.39 -25.40
C MET A 30 -11.61 6.45 -24.74
N LYS A 31 -11.50 6.45 -23.41
CA LYS A 31 -10.68 5.48 -22.65
C LYS A 31 -11.24 4.06 -22.73
N GLN A 32 -12.57 3.93 -22.74
CA GLN A 32 -13.26 2.63 -22.87
C GLN A 32 -13.29 2.10 -24.32
N LEU A 33 -12.95 2.93 -25.30
CA LEU A 33 -12.96 2.58 -26.72
C LEU A 33 -11.75 1.70 -27.09
N THR A 34 -11.86 0.41 -26.80
CA THR A 34 -10.92 -0.65 -27.18
C THR A 34 -11.51 -1.50 -28.30
N CYS A 35 -10.64 -2.15 -29.09
CA CYS A 35 -11.07 -3.06 -30.16
C CYS A 35 -12.00 -4.17 -29.62
N SER A 36 -11.71 -4.69 -28.43
CA SER A 36 -12.54 -5.69 -27.73
C SER A 36 -13.94 -5.17 -27.36
N TYR A 37 -14.06 -3.90 -26.96
CA TYR A 37 -15.36 -3.29 -26.67
C TYR A 37 -16.20 -3.10 -27.94
N LEU A 38 -15.58 -2.63 -29.03
CA LEU A 38 -16.25 -2.47 -30.33
C LEU A 38 -16.69 -3.82 -30.88
N PHE A 39 -15.84 -4.84 -30.78
CA PHE A 39 -16.15 -6.21 -31.15
C PHE A 39 -17.33 -6.77 -30.36
N SER A 40 -17.30 -6.66 -29.03
CA SER A 40 -18.39 -7.16 -28.18
C SER A 40 -19.72 -6.49 -28.51
N LYS A 41 -19.71 -5.17 -28.78
CA LYS A 41 -20.92 -4.43 -29.09
C LYS A 41 -21.47 -4.75 -30.48
N LEU A 42 -20.63 -4.80 -31.51
CA LEU A 42 -21.03 -5.17 -32.87
C LEU A 42 -21.51 -6.63 -32.94
N PHE A 43 -20.81 -7.52 -32.25
CA PHE A 43 -21.20 -8.92 -32.16
C PHE A 43 -22.57 -9.08 -31.49
N GLN A 44 -22.85 -8.33 -30.42
CA GLN A 44 -24.14 -8.38 -29.74
C GLN A 44 -25.28 -7.86 -30.63
N GLU A 45 -25.12 -6.68 -31.25
CA GLU A 45 -26.12 -6.09 -32.16
C GLU A 45 -26.42 -7.01 -33.36
N ILE A 46 -25.37 -7.58 -33.98
CA ILE A 46 -25.55 -8.47 -35.13
C ILE A 46 -26.17 -9.81 -34.70
N THR A 47 -25.78 -10.35 -33.54
CA THR A 47 -26.39 -11.57 -33.00
C THR A 47 -27.86 -11.36 -32.64
N ASP A 48 -28.22 -10.18 -32.15
CA ASP A 48 -29.62 -9.83 -31.85
C ASP A 48 -30.45 -9.64 -33.14
N ILE A 49 -29.85 -9.16 -34.24
CA ILE A 49 -30.49 -9.14 -35.58
C ILE A 49 -30.66 -10.57 -36.14
N VAL A 50 -29.69 -11.46 -35.90
CA VAL A 50 -29.69 -12.84 -36.42
C VAL A 50 -30.59 -13.78 -35.60
N ARG A 51 -30.98 -13.40 -34.37
CA ARG A 51 -31.83 -14.19 -33.46
C ARG A 51 -33.27 -14.44 -33.91
N LEU A 52 -33.65 -14.07 -35.13
CA LEU A 52 -35.01 -14.20 -35.64
C LEU A 52 -35.44 -15.59 -36.15
N HIS A 53 -34.58 -16.61 -36.22
CA HIS A 53 -35.05 -17.99 -36.47
C HIS A 53 -34.15 -19.11 -35.90
N PRO A 54 -34.66 -19.94 -34.95
CA PRO A 54 -33.95 -21.11 -34.48
C PRO A 54 -34.39 -22.37 -35.24
N LYS A 55 -33.52 -22.90 -36.11
CA LYS A 55 -33.45 -24.34 -36.40
C LYS A 55 -31.98 -24.76 -36.50
N GLN A 56 -31.59 -25.77 -35.71
CA GLN A 56 -30.21 -26.28 -35.67
C GLN A 56 -29.84 -27.00 -36.97
N SER A 57 -28.94 -26.40 -37.73
CA SER A 57 -28.29 -26.96 -38.92
C SER A 57 -26.81 -26.56 -38.89
N CYS A 58 -25.92 -27.41 -39.43
CA CYS A 58 -24.49 -27.14 -39.57
C CYS A 58 -24.20 -25.80 -40.28
N LEU A 59 -25.09 -25.37 -41.19
CA LEU A 59 -25.01 -24.09 -41.88
C LEU A 59 -25.10 -22.89 -40.93
N ASN A 60 -25.81 -23.01 -39.80
CA ASN A 60 -25.92 -21.93 -38.81
C ASN A 60 -24.64 -21.72 -38.01
N GLN A 61 -23.86 -22.79 -37.77
CA GLN A 61 -22.55 -22.65 -37.12
C GLN A 61 -21.56 -21.94 -38.05
N LEU A 62 -21.57 -22.26 -39.34
CA LEU A 62 -20.77 -21.57 -40.36
C LEU A 62 -21.17 -20.10 -40.50
N LEU A 63 -22.48 -19.79 -40.44
CA LEU A 63 -22.99 -18.43 -40.44
C LEU A 63 -22.49 -17.63 -39.22
N VAL A 64 -22.52 -18.21 -38.02
CA VAL A 64 -22.02 -17.55 -36.79
C VAL A 64 -20.52 -17.29 -36.88
N VAL A 65 -19.73 -18.25 -37.39
CA VAL A 65 -18.29 -18.05 -37.59
C VAL A 65 -18.02 -16.94 -38.60
N LEU A 66 -18.77 -16.89 -39.71
CA LEU A 66 -18.64 -15.82 -40.70
C LEU A 66 -19.02 -14.45 -40.10
N VAL A 67 -20.09 -14.40 -39.31
CA VAL A 67 -20.50 -13.19 -38.57
C VAL A 67 -19.39 -12.75 -37.60
N CYS A 68 -18.78 -13.66 -36.84
CA CYS A 68 -17.65 -13.35 -35.95
C CYS A 68 -16.47 -12.75 -36.73
N VAL A 69 -16.10 -13.34 -37.87
CA VAL A 69 -14.99 -12.85 -38.69
C VAL A 69 -15.29 -11.47 -39.26
N ILE A 70 -16.51 -11.25 -39.77
CA ILE A 70 -16.94 -9.94 -40.28
C ILE A 70 -16.98 -8.90 -39.15
N CYS A 71 -17.49 -9.25 -37.97
CA CYS A 71 -17.49 -8.36 -36.79
C CYS A 71 -16.07 -7.98 -36.38
N LEU A 72 -15.13 -8.93 -36.40
CA LEU A 72 -13.74 -8.69 -36.03
C LEU A 72 -13.05 -7.77 -37.04
N LEU A 73 -13.25 -8.01 -38.34
CA LEU A 73 -12.70 -7.15 -39.40
C LEU A 73 -13.29 -5.73 -39.36
N LEU A 74 -14.61 -5.60 -39.19
CA LEU A 74 -15.26 -4.30 -39.05
C LEU A 74 -14.81 -3.56 -37.79
N SER A 75 -14.68 -4.27 -36.66
CA SER A 75 -14.17 -3.69 -35.41
C SER A 75 -12.74 -3.19 -35.57
N LEU A 76 -11.90 -3.95 -36.28
CA LEU A 76 -10.53 -3.57 -36.56
C LEU A 76 -10.46 -2.33 -37.47
N VAL A 77 -11.25 -2.29 -38.54
CA VAL A 77 -11.32 -1.13 -39.46
C VAL A 77 -11.81 0.12 -38.71
N ILE A 78 -12.88 0.00 -37.93
CA ILE A 78 -13.41 1.10 -37.12
C ILE A 78 -12.38 1.55 -36.08
N TYR A 79 -11.68 0.61 -35.43
CA TYR A 79 -10.64 0.95 -34.47
C TYR A 79 -9.48 1.71 -35.11
N VAL A 80 -9.02 1.29 -36.30
CA VAL A 80 -7.97 1.99 -37.06
C VAL A 80 -8.42 3.39 -37.49
N LEU A 81 -9.68 3.56 -37.92
CA LEU A 81 -10.24 4.87 -38.27
C LEU A 81 -10.42 5.79 -37.05
N LEU A 82 -10.70 5.22 -35.87
CA LEU A 82 -10.86 5.98 -34.63
C LEU A 82 -9.53 6.22 -33.89
N LEU A 83 -8.47 5.50 -34.26
CA LEU A 83 -7.12 5.67 -33.72
C LEU A 83 -6.60 7.11 -33.85
N PRO A 84 -6.66 7.79 -35.02
CA PRO A 84 -6.21 9.18 -35.13
C PRO A 84 -7.02 10.12 -34.24
N ILE A 85 -8.34 9.90 -34.10
CA ILE A 85 -9.19 10.71 -33.20
C ILE A 85 -8.83 10.44 -31.74
N LYS A 86 -8.55 9.19 -31.38
CA LYS A 86 -8.10 8.79 -30.04
C LYS A 86 -6.74 9.41 -29.71
N LEU A 87 -5.81 9.46 -30.67
CA LEU A 87 -4.51 10.11 -30.52
C LEU A 87 -4.64 11.64 -30.43
N LEU A 88 -5.50 12.27 -31.24
CA LEU A 88 -5.76 13.71 -31.19
C LEU A 88 -6.42 14.14 -29.88
N THR A 89 -7.38 13.35 -29.39
CA THR A 89 -8.00 13.59 -28.08
C THR A 89 -7.02 13.36 -26.94
N LEU A 90 -6.15 12.33 -27.02
CA LEU A 90 -5.08 12.13 -26.04
C LEU A 90 -4.12 13.32 -26.04
N ALA A 91 -3.68 13.77 -27.22
CA ALA A 91 -2.79 14.92 -27.37
C ALA A 91 -3.42 16.23 -26.86
N ALA A 92 -4.69 16.48 -27.17
CA ALA A 92 -5.44 17.63 -26.64
C ALA A 92 -5.63 17.53 -25.12
N THR A 93 -5.87 16.33 -24.58
CA THR A 93 -5.96 16.11 -23.13
C THR A 93 -4.61 16.22 -22.42
N CYS A 94 -3.49 15.88 -23.09
CA CYS A 94 -2.15 16.11 -22.55
C CYS A 94 -1.78 17.60 -22.59
N ALA A 95 -2.19 18.33 -23.63
CA ALA A 95 -1.96 19.78 -23.74
C ALA A 95 -2.84 20.59 -22.75
N CYS A 96 -4.08 20.19 -22.51
CA CYS A 96 -5.00 20.84 -21.56
C CYS A 96 -4.99 20.24 -20.14
N GLY A 97 -4.32 19.09 -19.95
CA GLY A 97 -4.22 18.37 -18.68
C GLY A 97 -3.00 18.74 -17.84
N ARG A 98 -2.07 19.57 -18.35
CA ARG A 98 -1.05 20.26 -17.55
C ARG A 98 -1.64 21.46 -16.80
N LYS A 99 -2.78 21.27 -16.13
CA LYS A 99 -2.93 21.80 -14.79
C LYS A 99 -2.73 20.61 -13.88
N THR A 100 -1.46 20.33 -13.64
CA THR A 100 -1.04 19.60 -12.46
C THR A 100 -1.87 20.15 -11.31
N GLU A 101 -2.67 19.32 -10.66
CA GLU A 101 -2.92 19.50 -9.23
C GLU A 101 -1.53 19.38 -8.59
N ALA A 102 -0.76 20.46 -8.70
CA ALA A 102 0.37 20.68 -7.85
C ALA A 102 -0.25 20.73 -6.46
N ILE A 103 -0.01 19.67 -5.70
CA ILE A 103 0.10 19.78 -4.26
C ILE A 103 0.87 21.09 -4.01
N PRO A 104 0.37 22.05 -3.23
CA PRO A 104 1.10 23.27 -2.95
C PRO A 104 2.33 22.89 -2.12
N LEU A 105 3.41 22.51 -2.79
CA LEU A 105 4.74 22.29 -2.25
C LEU A 105 5.63 23.52 -2.45
N LEU A 106 5.09 24.60 -3.02
CA LEU A 106 5.77 25.88 -3.04
C LEU A 106 5.42 26.64 -1.76
N PRO A 107 6.40 27.01 -0.92
CA PRO A 107 6.14 27.91 0.20
C PRO A 107 5.51 29.20 -0.32
N GLU A 108 4.63 29.81 0.48
CA GLU A 108 3.81 31.00 0.18
C GLU A 108 4.61 32.28 -0.18
N LYS A 109 5.93 32.21 -0.34
CA LYS A 109 6.79 33.22 -0.95
C LYS A 109 7.93 32.50 -1.68
N PRO A 110 8.34 32.92 -2.90
CA PRO A 110 9.60 32.43 -3.48
C PRO A 110 10.72 32.78 -2.51
N LYS A 111 11.30 31.77 -1.84
CA LYS A 111 12.52 31.95 -1.06
C LYS A 111 13.62 32.33 -2.05
N ILE A 112 14.10 33.56 -1.94
CA ILE A 112 15.29 34.00 -2.68
C ILE A 112 16.47 33.29 -2.00
N PHE A 113 16.99 32.25 -2.65
CA PHE A 113 18.18 31.55 -2.17
C PHE A 113 19.41 32.41 -2.43
N LYS A 114 20.33 32.43 -1.46
CA LYS A 114 21.60 33.11 -1.63
C LYS A 114 22.56 32.21 -2.40
N PRO A 115 23.35 32.76 -3.35
CA PRO A 115 24.46 32.01 -3.93
C PRO A 115 25.45 31.63 -2.83
N LEU A 116 26.12 30.50 -3.02
CA LEU A 116 27.18 30.07 -2.10
C LEU A 116 28.37 31.02 -2.20
N THR A 117 29.03 31.24 -1.07
CA THR A 117 30.37 31.83 -1.04
C THR A 117 31.41 30.76 -1.40
N GLU A 118 32.59 31.15 -1.89
CA GLU A 118 33.68 30.21 -2.22
C GLU A 118 34.00 29.25 -1.06
N THR A 119 33.97 29.74 0.18
CA THR A 119 34.17 28.91 1.38
C THR A 119 33.05 27.90 1.62
N GLN A 120 31.81 28.25 1.29
CA GLN A 120 30.66 27.35 1.40
C GLN A 120 30.65 26.33 0.27
N GLU A 121 31.06 26.70 -0.94
CA GLU A 121 31.23 25.76 -2.07
C GLU A 121 32.28 24.69 -1.73
N ALA A 122 33.44 25.11 -1.23
CA ALA A 122 34.49 24.17 -0.82
C ALA A 122 34.03 23.22 0.30
N PHE A 123 33.24 23.72 1.26
CA PHE A 123 32.63 22.90 2.31
C PHE A 123 31.60 21.90 1.75
N VAL A 124 30.73 22.32 0.83
CA VAL A 124 29.72 21.44 0.23
C VAL A 124 30.38 20.33 -0.58
N GLU A 125 31.44 20.64 -1.33
CA GLU A 125 32.22 19.63 -2.08
C GLU A 125 32.96 18.65 -1.16
N GLU A 126 33.44 19.11 0.01
CA GLU A 126 34.01 18.23 1.03
C GLU A 126 32.94 17.25 1.56
N VAL A 127 31.78 17.76 1.95
CA VAL A 127 30.65 16.94 2.42
C VAL A 127 30.21 15.94 1.35
N LYS A 128 30.14 16.38 0.09
CA LYS A 128 29.83 15.52 -1.06
C LYS A 128 30.83 14.37 -1.16
N ARG A 129 32.13 14.66 -1.06
CA ARG A 129 33.18 13.65 -1.09
C ARG A 129 33.08 12.68 0.09
N GLU A 130 32.83 13.17 1.31
CA GLU A 130 32.65 12.32 2.49
C GLU A 130 31.45 11.38 2.34
N ILE A 131 30.32 11.88 1.85
CA ILE A 131 29.13 11.07 1.59
C ILE A 131 29.44 9.99 0.56
N LEU A 132 30.03 10.35 -0.58
CA LEU A 132 30.39 9.42 -1.65
C LEU A 132 31.40 8.36 -1.19
N GLN A 133 32.35 8.75 -0.35
CA GLN A 133 33.30 7.82 0.25
C GLN A 133 32.59 6.82 1.16
N LYS A 134 31.72 7.30 2.07
CA LYS A 134 31.00 6.44 3.01
C LYS A 134 30.11 5.41 2.31
N ILE A 135 29.35 5.82 1.29
CA ILE A 135 28.47 4.90 0.55
C ILE A 135 29.25 3.88 -0.31
N SER A 136 30.54 4.10 -0.53
CA SER A 136 31.42 3.18 -1.27
C SER A 136 32.04 2.11 -0.36
N GLU A 137 31.85 2.18 0.95
CA GLU A 137 32.34 1.19 1.91
C GLU A 137 31.54 -0.13 1.86
N GLU A 138 32.11 -1.19 2.44
CA GLU A 138 31.36 -2.44 2.66
C GLU A 138 30.51 -2.31 3.92
N PHE A 139 29.24 -2.71 3.85
CA PHE A 139 28.29 -2.60 4.96
C PHE A 139 27.90 -3.97 5.52
N GLU A 140 27.45 -3.97 6.77
CA GLU A 140 26.71 -5.07 7.38
C GLU A 140 25.45 -4.58 8.09
N ILE A 141 24.50 -5.48 8.34
CA ILE A 141 23.30 -5.13 9.11
C ILE A 141 23.68 -4.90 10.57
N ASN A 142 23.21 -3.79 11.13
CA ASN A 142 23.36 -3.50 12.53
C ASN A 142 22.43 -4.40 13.37
N MET A 143 23.03 -5.38 14.06
CA MET A 143 22.32 -6.35 14.87
C MET A 143 22.12 -5.90 16.33
N SER A 144 22.38 -4.63 16.65
CA SER A 144 22.11 -4.11 18.00
C SER A 144 20.60 -4.19 18.32
N PRO A 145 20.23 -4.53 19.57
CA PRO A 145 18.82 -4.72 19.94
C PRO A 145 17.95 -3.48 19.68
N ASP A 146 18.49 -2.28 19.90
CA ASP A 146 17.73 -1.04 19.72
C ASP A 146 17.41 -0.77 18.25
N ILE A 147 18.33 -1.08 17.34
CA ILE A 147 18.14 -0.94 15.90
C ILE A 147 17.23 -2.03 15.35
N LEU A 148 17.41 -3.28 15.80
CA LEU A 148 16.53 -4.38 15.41
C LEU A 148 15.07 -4.12 15.76
N ARG A 149 14.82 -3.40 16.86
CA ARG A 149 13.49 -3.02 17.36
C ARG A 149 12.90 -1.79 16.68
N LEU A 150 13.61 -1.13 15.76
CA LEU A 150 13.05 0.01 15.05
C LEU A 150 11.82 -0.42 14.27
N ILE A 151 10.69 0.20 14.62
CA ILE A 151 9.41 0.06 13.96
C ILE A 151 8.92 1.45 13.54
N PRO A 152 8.16 1.55 12.44
CA PRO A 152 7.47 2.79 12.09
C PRO A 152 6.55 3.22 13.23
N LEU A 153 6.27 4.52 13.29
CA LEU A 153 5.26 5.00 14.24
C LEU A 153 3.93 4.27 14.01
N PRO A 154 3.29 3.74 15.08
CA PRO A 154 2.05 3.01 14.95
C PRO A 154 0.98 3.92 14.36
N SER A 155 0.23 3.41 13.37
CA SER A 155 -0.87 4.19 12.82
C SER A 155 -1.88 4.49 13.95
N PRO A 156 -2.58 5.64 13.92
CA PRO A 156 -3.62 5.95 14.90
C PRO A 156 -4.67 4.83 15.01
N PHE A 157 -4.88 4.10 13.91
CA PHE A 157 -5.68 2.89 13.87
C PHE A 157 -5.13 1.76 14.76
N LEU A 158 -3.83 1.46 14.72
CA LEU A 158 -3.23 0.42 15.57
C LEU A 158 -3.39 0.75 17.06
N ASN A 159 -3.24 2.02 17.44
CA ASN A 159 -3.48 2.48 18.80
C ASN A 159 -4.96 2.36 19.19
N SER A 160 -5.89 2.73 18.31
CA SER A 160 -7.33 2.53 18.52
C SER A 160 -7.67 1.04 18.68
N LEU A 161 -7.08 0.19 17.85
CA LEU A 161 -7.28 -1.25 17.89
C LEU A 161 -6.77 -1.86 19.20
N ALA A 162 -5.61 -1.41 19.68
CA ALA A 162 -5.02 -1.84 20.94
C ALA A 162 -5.85 -1.47 22.17
N THR A 163 -6.55 -0.33 22.11
CA THR A 163 -7.25 0.26 23.26
C THR A 163 -8.76 -0.01 23.27
N THR A 164 -9.32 -0.50 22.15
CA THR A 164 -10.75 -0.79 22.04
C THR A 164 -11.16 -1.92 22.98
N SER A 165 -12.16 -1.66 23.82
CA SER A 165 -12.72 -2.68 24.72
C SER A 165 -13.90 -3.40 24.06
N TYR A 166 -13.93 -4.72 24.20
CA TYR A 166 -15.04 -5.53 23.69
C TYR A 166 -16.38 -5.14 24.35
N SER A 167 -17.44 -5.09 23.53
CA SER A 167 -18.82 -5.09 24.02
C SER A 167 -19.71 -5.93 23.11
N LYS A 168 -20.77 -6.53 23.67
CA LYS A 168 -21.72 -7.38 22.90
C LYS A 168 -22.42 -6.66 21.74
N LYS A 169 -22.42 -5.33 21.72
CA LYS A 169 -23.01 -4.49 20.67
C LYS A 169 -21.96 -3.75 19.84
N LEU A 170 -20.68 -4.11 19.97
CA LEU A 170 -19.58 -3.34 19.39
C LEU A 170 -19.66 -3.26 17.85
N CYS A 171 -20.08 -4.34 17.20
CA CYS A 171 -20.13 -4.43 15.74
C CYS A 171 -21.58 -4.50 15.24
N ASP A 172 -21.92 -3.59 14.32
CA ASP A 172 -23.16 -3.63 13.54
C ASP A 172 -22.91 -4.37 12.21
N TYR A 173 -23.17 -5.67 12.21
CA TYR A 173 -23.02 -6.52 11.03
C TYR A 173 -23.97 -6.16 9.89
N ASN A 174 -25.15 -5.58 10.17
CA ASN A 174 -26.06 -5.14 9.12
C ASN A 174 -25.45 -3.95 8.38
N LYS A 175 -24.87 -3.01 9.13
CA LYS A 175 -24.15 -1.88 8.59
C LYS A 175 -22.96 -2.32 7.73
N LEU A 176 -22.15 -3.27 8.20
CA LEU A 176 -21.05 -3.82 7.41
C LEU A 176 -21.55 -4.40 6.07
N THR A 177 -22.60 -5.20 6.08
CA THR A 177 -23.23 -5.76 4.87
C THR A 177 -23.66 -4.65 3.91
N SER A 178 -24.35 -3.61 4.41
CA SER A 178 -24.76 -2.46 3.59
C SER A 178 -23.58 -1.72 2.96
N LEU A 179 -22.47 -1.54 3.70
CA LEU A 179 -21.26 -0.90 3.19
C LEU A 179 -20.59 -1.72 2.08
N ILE A 180 -20.49 -3.04 2.25
CA ILE A 180 -19.92 -3.95 1.24
C ILE A 180 -20.77 -3.93 -0.05
N HIS A 181 -22.09 -3.96 0.07
CA HIS A 181 -22.99 -3.85 -1.09
C HIS A 181 -22.87 -2.49 -1.77
N ARG A 182 -22.84 -1.39 -1.01
CA ARG A 182 -22.69 -0.02 -1.56
C ARG A 182 -21.41 0.12 -2.39
N LEU A 183 -20.33 -0.52 -1.95
CA LEU A 183 -19.04 -0.54 -2.65
C LEU A 183 -18.97 -1.56 -3.80
N ASN A 184 -20.05 -2.30 -4.08
CA ASN A 184 -20.11 -3.37 -5.08
C ASN A 184 -19.04 -4.47 -4.87
N CYS A 185 -18.76 -4.83 -3.62
CA CYS A 185 -17.76 -5.84 -3.26
C CYS A 185 -18.35 -7.14 -2.71
N TRP A 186 -19.68 -7.28 -2.71
CA TRP A 186 -20.31 -8.49 -2.19
C TRP A 186 -20.07 -9.69 -3.12
N ASP A 187 -19.52 -10.77 -2.56
CA ASP A 187 -19.24 -12.02 -3.27
C ASP A 187 -19.52 -13.25 -2.37
N ALA A 188 -19.26 -14.45 -2.91
CA ALA A 188 -19.43 -15.70 -2.16
C ALA A 188 -18.52 -15.79 -0.92
N GLY A 189 -17.34 -15.17 -0.96
CA GLY A 189 -16.40 -15.16 0.16
C GLY A 189 -16.94 -14.36 1.35
N TRP A 190 -17.48 -13.17 1.10
CA TRP A 190 -18.20 -12.39 2.11
C TRP A 190 -19.42 -13.14 2.66
N GLY A 191 -20.13 -13.91 1.83
CA GLY A 191 -21.21 -14.79 2.29
C GLY A 191 -20.76 -15.82 3.33
N ILE A 192 -19.59 -16.45 3.13
CA ILE A 192 -19.00 -17.40 4.07
C ILE A 192 -18.61 -16.71 5.38
N ILE A 193 -17.88 -15.58 5.27
CA ILE A 193 -17.40 -14.82 6.43
C ILE A 193 -18.59 -14.32 7.27
N MET A 194 -19.59 -13.71 6.64
CA MET A 194 -20.75 -13.18 7.34
C MET A 194 -21.57 -14.28 8.02
N LYS A 195 -21.79 -15.42 7.36
CA LYS A 195 -22.49 -16.57 7.96
C LYS A 195 -21.79 -17.04 9.25
N TYR A 196 -20.47 -17.11 9.25
CA TYR A 196 -19.71 -17.47 10.44
C TYR A 196 -19.92 -16.44 11.56
N LEU A 197 -19.77 -15.15 11.25
CA LEU A 197 -19.84 -14.06 12.23
C LEU A 197 -21.24 -13.88 12.84
N THR A 198 -22.30 -14.02 12.04
CA THR A 198 -23.66 -13.72 12.48
C THR A 198 -24.43 -14.93 13.01
N SER A 199 -24.04 -16.13 12.62
CA SER A 199 -24.76 -17.37 12.96
C SER A 199 -23.88 -18.30 13.80
N THR A 200 -22.81 -18.84 13.20
CA THR A 200 -21.97 -19.85 13.87
C THR A 200 -21.30 -19.34 15.14
N LEU A 201 -20.81 -18.10 15.12
CA LEU A 201 -20.10 -17.52 16.27
C LEU A 201 -21.05 -17.14 17.41
N LYS A 202 -22.33 -16.88 17.14
CA LYS A 202 -23.33 -16.61 18.19
C LYS A 202 -23.72 -17.86 18.97
N GLU A 203 -23.58 -19.03 18.37
CA GLU A 203 -23.93 -20.32 18.99
C GLU A 203 -22.89 -20.76 20.03
N ASP A 204 -21.63 -20.35 19.89
CA ASP A 204 -20.55 -20.61 20.86
C ASP A 204 -20.00 -19.31 21.45
N GLY A 205 -20.72 -18.78 22.45
CA GLY A 205 -20.36 -17.56 23.18
C GLY A 205 -19.05 -17.64 23.99
N SER A 206 -18.47 -18.83 24.14
CA SER A 206 -17.24 -19.06 24.90
C SER A 206 -15.97 -18.97 24.04
N HIS A 207 -16.14 -19.04 22.72
CA HIS A 207 -15.04 -19.09 21.78
C HIS A 207 -14.30 -17.74 21.69
N PRO A 208 -12.95 -17.69 21.67
CA PRO A 208 -12.17 -16.43 21.65
C PRO A 208 -12.56 -15.46 20.51
N ASP A 209 -13.01 -16.02 19.38
CA ASP A 209 -13.43 -15.31 18.18
C ASP A 209 -14.63 -14.37 18.45
N THR A 210 -15.44 -14.67 19.47
CA THR A 210 -16.58 -13.86 19.91
C THR A 210 -16.18 -12.51 20.46
N HIS A 211 -14.91 -12.36 20.86
CA HIS A 211 -14.34 -11.10 21.33
C HIS A 211 -13.55 -10.42 20.20
N THR A 212 -12.76 -11.20 19.46
CA THR A 212 -11.81 -10.64 18.50
C THR A 212 -12.50 -10.12 17.23
N PHE A 213 -13.30 -10.94 16.54
CA PHE A 213 -13.88 -10.53 15.25
C PHE A 213 -14.81 -9.32 15.35
N PRO A 214 -15.64 -9.14 16.40
CA PRO A 214 -16.43 -7.92 16.54
C PRO A 214 -15.56 -6.66 16.64
N ILE A 215 -14.42 -6.70 17.33
CA ILE A 215 -13.49 -5.56 17.39
C ILE A 215 -12.92 -5.27 16.00
N MET A 216 -12.49 -6.30 15.27
CA MET A 216 -11.92 -6.13 13.93
C MET A 216 -12.94 -5.59 12.92
N MET A 217 -14.15 -6.15 12.94
CA MET A 217 -15.22 -5.73 12.03
C MET A 217 -15.74 -4.34 12.35
N HIS A 218 -15.74 -3.94 13.63
CA HIS A 218 -15.99 -2.56 14.01
C HIS A 218 -14.99 -1.60 13.36
N HIS A 219 -13.68 -1.92 13.44
CA HIS A 219 -12.67 -1.07 12.81
C HIS A 219 -12.73 -1.10 11.27
N LEU A 220 -13.10 -2.24 10.67
CA LEU A 220 -13.36 -2.30 9.24
C LEU A 220 -14.50 -1.35 8.86
N ILE A 221 -15.59 -1.32 9.61
CA ILE A 221 -16.69 -0.35 9.40
C ILE A 221 -16.16 1.08 9.46
N LEU A 222 -15.39 1.44 10.49
CA LEU A 222 -14.78 2.77 10.60
C LEU A 222 -13.95 3.14 9.36
N ALA A 223 -13.12 2.20 8.88
CA ALA A 223 -12.28 2.40 7.69
C ALA A 223 -13.12 2.61 6.42
N LEU A 224 -14.21 1.86 6.27
CA LEU A 224 -15.10 1.96 5.12
C LEU A 224 -15.95 3.24 5.15
N GLU A 225 -16.20 3.81 6.31
CA GLU A 225 -16.94 5.06 6.50
C GLU A 225 -16.08 6.31 6.39
N ASP A 226 -14.77 6.21 6.61
CA ASP A 226 -13.87 7.35 6.59
C ASP A 226 -13.87 8.04 5.20
N PRO A 227 -14.32 9.31 5.09
CA PRO A 227 -14.38 10.01 3.80
C PRO A 227 -13.00 10.30 3.20
N ASN A 228 -11.93 10.27 4.00
CA ASN A 228 -10.57 10.53 3.53
C ASN A 228 -9.94 9.32 2.84
N ILE A 229 -10.48 8.12 3.04
CA ILE A 229 -10.00 6.90 2.39
C ILE A 229 -10.69 6.77 1.01
N PRO A 230 -9.93 6.70 -0.10
CA PRO A 230 -10.52 6.55 -1.43
C PRO A 230 -11.34 5.28 -1.61
N GLU A 231 -12.48 5.37 -2.30
CA GLU A 231 -13.35 4.21 -2.56
C GLU A 231 -12.63 3.07 -3.30
N LYS A 232 -11.66 3.38 -4.17
CA LYS A 232 -10.86 2.36 -4.85
C LYS A 232 -10.07 1.51 -3.84
N SER A 233 -9.44 2.13 -2.85
CA SER A 233 -8.67 1.45 -1.82
C SER A 233 -9.58 0.61 -0.92
N LYS A 234 -10.75 1.15 -0.53
CA LYS A 234 -11.78 0.39 0.22
C LYS A 234 -12.22 -0.87 -0.53
N ARG A 235 -12.46 -0.75 -1.84
CA ARG A 235 -12.84 -1.90 -2.68
C ARG A 235 -11.73 -2.94 -2.76
N ALA A 236 -10.48 -2.52 -2.95
CA ALA A 236 -9.33 -3.42 -3.00
C ALA A 236 -9.18 -4.20 -1.67
N ALA A 237 -9.29 -3.51 -0.53
CA ALA A 237 -9.26 -4.14 0.79
C ALA A 237 -10.39 -5.17 0.98
N LEU A 238 -11.62 -4.85 0.58
CA LEU A 238 -12.75 -5.78 0.68
C LEU A 238 -12.59 -7.03 -0.20
N GLN A 239 -12.05 -6.88 -1.41
CA GLN A 239 -11.76 -7.98 -2.33
C GLN A 239 -10.62 -8.86 -1.82
N GLU A 240 -9.60 -8.24 -1.24
CA GLU A 240 -8.50 -8.96 -0.59
C GLU A 240 -9.05 -9.85 0.54
N ILE A 241 -9.83 -9.29 1.47
CA ILE A 241 -10.42 -10.06 2.59
C ILE A 241 -11.25 -11.24 2.10
N SER A 242 -12.16 -11.04 1.14
CA SER A 242 -13.03 -12.12 0.67
C SER A 242 -12.29 -13.24 -0.05
N SER A 243 -11.16 -12.93 -0.72
CA SER A 243 -10.35 -13.93 -1.41
C SER A 243 -9.79 -15.02 -0.48
N TYR A 244 -9.66 -14.73 0.83
CA TYR A 244 -9.19 -15.67 1.84
C TYR A 244 -10.31 -16.43 2.56
N ALA A 245 -11.58 -16.30 2.16
CA ALA A 245 -12.72 -16.89 2.86
C ALA A 245 -12.69 -18.44 2.98
N ASN A 246 -11.95 -19.13 2.10
CA ASN A 246 -11.78 -20.60 2.17
C ASN A 246 -10.63 -21.06 3.09
N THR A 247 -9.93 -20.12 3.73
CA THR A 247 -8.83 -20.42 4.67
C THR A 247 -9.31 -20.53 6.12
N CYS A 248 -8.40 -20.76 7.07
CA CYS A 248 -8.77 -20.83 8.48
C CYS A 248 -9.11 -19.44 9.05
N LYS A 249 -9.88 -19.41 10.14
CA LYS A 249 -10.42 -18.18 10.74
C LYS A 249 -9.30 -17.24 11.22
N PRO A 250 -8.21 -17.73 11.83
CA PRO A 250 -7.06 -16.88 12.13
C PRO A 250 -6.49 -16.16 10.90
N THR A 251 -6.44 -16.81 9.73
CA THR A 251 -6.03 -16.16 8.48
C THR A 251 -6.98 -15.04 8.07
N TRP A 252 -8.30 -15.20 8.28
CA TRP A 252 -9.24 -14.10 8.04
C TRP A 252 -8.92 -12.89 8.93
N GLY A 253 -8.65 -13.12 10.21
CA GLY A 253 -8.22 -12.08 11.14
C GLY A 253 -6.98 -11.34 10.62
N GLU A 254 -5.93 -12.08 10.26
CA GLU A 254 -4.71 -11.50 9.70
C GLU A 254 -4.98 -10.65 8.45
N THR A 255 -5.75 -11.17 7.50
CA THR A 255 -6.08 -10.42 6.27
C THR A 255 -6.88 -9.17 6.57
N ILE A 256 -7.90 -9.24 7.43
CA ILE A 256 -8.69 -8.08 7.84
C ILE A 256 -7.80 -7.04 8.51
N PHE A 257 -6.93 -7.45 9.43
CA PHE A 257 -5.98 -6.58 10.10
C PHE A 257 -5.08 -5.87 9.08
N ARG A 258 -4.44 -6.63 8.19
CA ARG A 258 -3.55 -6.11 7.14
C ARG A 258 -4.28 -5.12 6.24
N SER A 259 -5.47 -5.47 5.76
CA SER A 259 -6.25 -4.61 4.88
C SER A 259 -6.68 -3.31 5.57
N ILE A 260 -7.12 -3.35 6.85
CA ILE A 260 -7.45 -2.13 7.59
C ILE A 260 -6.20 -1.28 7.83
N ASN A 261 -5.09 -1.90 8.23
CA ASN A 261 -3.83 -1.19 8.43
C ASN A 261 -3.39 -0.48 7.15
N ASN A 262 -3.52 -1.13 5.99
CA ASN A 262 -3.23 -0.54 4.68
C ASN A 262 -4.15 0.65 4.36
N LEU A 263 -5.43 0.58 4.70
CA LEU A 263 -6.37 1.69 4.49
C LEU A 263 -6.02 2.94 5.32
N TYR A 264 -5.54 2.73 6.55
CA TYR A 264 -5.10 3.79 7.46
C TYR A 264 -3.61 4.08 7.40
N ASN A 265 -2.88 3.51 6.45
CA ASN A 265 -1.45 3.71 6.31
C ASN A 265 -1.15 5.09 5.69
N THR A 266 -1.53 6.15 6.40
CA THR A 266 -1.07 7.52 6.15
C THR A 266 0.28 7.67 6.83
N ARG A 267 1.33 7.01 6.31
CA ARG A 267 2.69 7.26 6.81
C ARG A 267 3.06 8.68 6.42
N ASN A 268 3.12 9.53 7.43
CA ASN A 268 3.26 10.97 7.25
C ASN A 268 4.73 11.40 7.08
N SER A 269 5.70 10.49 7.26
CA SER A 269 7.14 10.77 7.10
C SER A 269 7.81 9.78 6.15
N GLY A 270 8.85 10.24 5.43
CA GLY A 270 9.70 9.36 4.62
C GLY A 270 10.46 8.34 5.46
N ARG A 271 10.87 8.71 6.69
CA ARG A 271 11.51 7.80 7.64
C ARG A 271 10.64 6.58 7.98
N ASP A 272 9.37 6.80 8.30
CA ASP A 272 8.43 5.71 8.60
C ASP A 272 8.16 4.83 7.37
N GLN A 273 8.28 5.39 6.17
CA GLN A 273 8.17 4.62 4.94
C GLN A 273 9.39 3.70 4.74
N ILE A 274 10.61 4.17 5.01
CA ILE A 274 11.82 3.31 4.99
C ILE A 274 11.68 2.18 6.01
N LEU A 275 11.27 2.49 7.25
CA LEU A 275 11.03 1.47 8.27
C LEU A 275 9.94 0.47 7.87
N LEU A 276 8.94 0.88 7.07
CA LEU A 276 7.96 -0.06 6.50
C LEU A 276 8.66 -1.13 5.69
N TRP A 277 9.48 -0.69 4.74
CA TRP A 277 10.07 -1.58 3.77
C TRP A 277 11.13 -2.47 4.42
N VAL A 278 11.82 -1.99 5.46
CA VAL A 278 12.67 -2.81 6.33
C VAL A 278 11.86 -3.90 7.02
N GLN A 279 10.69 -3.58 7.61
CA GLN A 279 9.82 -4.59 8.21
C GLN A 279 9.29 -5.58 7.17
N MET A 280 8.84 -5.11 6.00
CA MET A 280 8.37 -5.96 4.92
C MET A 280 9.47 -6.92 4.43
N PHE A 281 10.72 -6.46 4.37
CA PHE A 281 11.85 -7.29 4.05
C PHE A 281 12.10 -8.38 5.13
N LYS A 282 12.04 -8.03 6.41
CA LYS A 282 12.15 -9.03 7.50
C LYS A 282 11.04 -10.08 7.42
N GLU A 283 9.81 -9.66 7.16
CA GLU A 283 8.67 -10.56 6.94
C GLU A 283 8.87 -11.45 5.71
N HIS A 284 9.41 -10.88 4.64
CA HIS A 284 9.77 -11.63 3.43
C HIS A 284 10.80 -12.72 3.72
N LEU A 285 11.89 -12.39 4.42
CA LEU A 285 12.92 -13.37 4.81
C LEU A 285 12.33 -14.50 5.67
N LEU A 286 11.50 -14.15 6.66
CA LEU A 286 10.86 -15.12 7.54
C LEU A 286 9.93 -16.07 6.75
N SER A 287 9.24 -15.55 5.72
CA SER A 287 8.40 -16.36 4.84
C SER A 287 9.18 -17.21 3.82
N GLN A 288 10.32 -16.72 3.33
CA GLN A 288 11.17 -17.43 2.37
C GLN A 288 11.93 -18.59 3.01
N GLN A 289 12.31 -18.49 4.28
CA GLN A 289 12.95 -19.60 4.99
C GLN A 289 12.06 -20.84 5.13
N GLN A 290 10.76 -20.73 4.82
CA GLN A 290 9.78 -21.80 4.95
C GLN A 290 9.00 -22.12 3.65
N LEU A 291 9.49 -21.71 2.47
CA LEU A 291 8.84 -21.82 1.14
C LEU A 291 7.52 -22.65 1.07
N VAL A 292 6.42 -21.96 1.37
CA VAL A 292 5.06 -22.06 0.80
C VAL A 292 4.63 -23.47 0.33
N THR A 293 4.65 -24.47 1.21
CA THR A 293 4.05 -25.77 0.85
C THR A 293 2.98 -26.26 1.81
N HIS A 294 2.92 -25.81 3.08
CA HIS A 294 1.94 -26.36 4.03
C HIS A 294 1.29 -25.34 5.00
N LYS A 295 0.00 -25.59 5.31
CA LYS A 295 -0.81 -24.78 6.26
C LYS A 295 -0.24 -24.73 7.69
N GLU A 296 0.66 -25.63 8.04
CA GLU A 296 1.28 -25.72 9.37
C GLU A 296 2.39 -24.66 9.58
N GLU A 297 2.90 -24.02 8.53
CA GLU A 297 4.05 -23.10 8.57
C GLU A 297 3.69 -21.70 9.13
N TRP A 298 2.49 -21.19 8.84
CA TRP A 298 2.00 -19.92 9.42
C TRP A 298 1.91 -19.95 10.95
N HIS A 299 1.65 -21.14 11.51
CA HIS A 299 1.62 -21.36 12.95
C HIS A 299 3.02 -21.20 13.57
N GLU A 300 4.06 -21.56 12.82
CA GLU A 300 5.44 -21.42 13.26
C GLU A 300 5.92 -19.99 13.18
N ILE A 301 5.62 -19.29 12.08
CA ILE A 301 5.88 -17.85 11.93
C ILE A 301 5.23 -17.07 13.08
N ASN A 302 3.96 -17.33 13.37
CA ASN A 302 3.27 -16.66 14.47
C ASN A 302 3.81 -17.09 15.85
N GLY A 303 4.28 -18.34 15.99
CA GLY A 303 4.99 -18.79 17.17
C GLY A 303 6.30 -18.03 17.42
N VAL A 304 7.10 -17.82 16.38
CA VAL A 304 8.32 -17.02 16.41
C VAL A 304 8.00 -15.57 16.75
N LYS A 305 7.02 -14.96 16.08
CA LYS A 305 6.61 -13.58 16.36
C LYS A 305 6.11 -13.40 17.79
N ASN A 306 5.38 -14.38 18.34
CA ASN A 306 4.90 -14.35 19.72
C ASN A 306 6.02 -14.43 20.76
N LEU A 307 7.06 -15.22 20.51
CA LEU A 307 8.16 -15.38 21.47
C LEU A 307 9.28 -14.35 21.30
N TYR A 308 9.55 -13.93 20.06
CA TYR A 308 10.76 -13.18 19.68
C TYR A 308 10.46 -11.96 18.79
N GLY A 309 9.22 -11.75 18.36
CA GLY A 309 8.89 -10.75 17.35
C GLY A 309 9.25 -9.32 17.74
N GLU A 310 8.97 -8.93 18.99
CA GLU A 310 9.38 -7.61 19.50
C GLU A 310 10.90 -7.44 19.44
N GLN A 311 11.66 -8.44 19.86
CA GLN A 311 13.13 -8.39 19.88
C GLN A 311 13.74 -8.28 18.48
N LEU A 312 13.06 -8.82 17.47
CA LEU A 312 13.49 -8.83 16.07
C LEU A 312 12.91 -7.65 15.26
N GLY A 313 12.04 -6.84 15.87
CA GLY A 313 11.28 -5.78 15.18
C GLY A 313 10.38 -6.31 14.07
N LEU A 314 9.80 -7.50 14.26
CA LEU A 314 8.80 -8.07 13.37
C LEU A 314 7.43 -7.43 13.63
N ILE A 315 6.52 -7.56 12.66
CA ILE A 315 5.16 -7.07 12.82
C ILE A 315 4.46 -7.95 13.85
N THR A 316 4.14 -7.37 15.02
CA THR A 316 3.56 -8.05 16.18
C THR A 316 2.22 -7.46 16.58
N ASP A 317 1.73 -6.44 15.87
CA ASP A 317 0.45 -5.79 16.16
C ASP A 317 -0.73 -6.77 16.15
N HIS A 318 -0.65 -7.82 15.31
CA HIS A 318 -1.61 -8.92 15.25
C HIS A 318 -1.59 -9.83 16.50
N LEU A 319 -0.59 -9.68 17.36
CA LEU A 319 -0.46 -10.39 18.65
C LEU A 319 -0.98 -9.57 19.83
N ASN A 320 -1.44 -8.34 19.60
CA ASN A 320 -2.06 -7.52 20.64
C ASN A 320 -3.21 -8.26 21.33
N LYS A 321 -3.46 -8.01 22.62
CA LYS A 321 -4.56 -8.59 23.42
C LYS A 321 -5.90 -8.73 22.69
N ASN A 322 -6.25 -7.77 21.84
CA ASN A 322 -7.51 -7.81 21.09
C ASN A 322 -7.50 -8.76 19.88
N LEU A 323 -6.31 -9.11 19.36
CA LEU A 323 -6.10 -10.04 18.24
C LEU A 323 -5.48 -11.38 18.67
N SER A 324 -4.91 -11.45 19.88
CA SER A 324 -4.24 -12.61 20.44
C SER A 324 -5.16 -13.83 20.56
N GLY A 325 -6.47 -13.62 20.73
CA GLY A 325 -7.46 -14.69 20.69
C GLY A 325 -7.49 -15.45 19.37
N LEU A 326 -7.16 -14.80 18.24
CA LEU A 326 -7.03 -15.45 16.94
C LEU A 326 -5.62 -16.01 16.72
N THR A 327 -4.59 -15.22 17.04
CA THR A 327 -3.21 -15.50 16.65
C THR A 327 -2.49 -16.45 17.59
N LEU A 328 -2.78 -16.43 18.90
CA LEU A 328 -2.20 -17.40 19.86
C LEU A 328 -2.67 -18.83 19.62
N ARG A 329 -3.86 -19.04 19.00
CA ARG A 329 -4.33 -20.37 18.61
C ARG A 329 -3.49 -21.00 17.51
N GLN A 330 -2.75 -20.18 16.77
CA GLN A 330 -1.77 -20.63 15.80
C GLN A 330 -0.41 -20.91 16.44
N THR A 331 -0.23 -20.60 17.73
CA THR A 331 1.03 -20.82 18.44
C THR A 331 0.92 -22.00 19.39
N SER A 332 2.04 -22.70 19.60
CA SER A 332 2.10 -23.80 20.55
C SER A 332 3.07 -23.49 21.69
N THR A 333 2.66 -23.75 22.92
CA THR A 333 3.52 -23.65 24.11
C THR A 333 4.26 -24.94 24.43
N VAL A 334 3.95 -26.05 23.74
CA VAL A 334 4.59 -27.36 23.93
C VAL A 334 6.11 -27.27 23.68
N PRO A 335 6.97 -27.90 24.52
CA PRO A 335 8.42 -27.78 24.42
C PRO A 335 9.01 -28.09 23.03
N TYR A 336 8.50 -29.12 22.36
CA TYR A 336 8.95 -29.49 21.01
C TYR A 336 8.76 -28.35 19.99
N ASN A 337 7.60 -27.69 19.99
CA ASN A 337 7.33 -26.58 19.08
C ASN A 337 8.11 -25.31 19.45
N ARG A 338 8.39 -25.08 20.74
CA ARG A 338 9.28 -23.98 21.17
C ARG A 338 10.72 -24.16 20.66
N ALA A 339 11.22 -25.39 20.64
CA ALA A 339 12.54 -25.67 20.06
C ALA A 339 12.56 -25.29 18.57
N ARG A 340 11.55 -25.71 17.80
CA ARG A 340 11.40 -25.33 16.38
C ARG A 340 11.35 -23.82 16.17
N TYR A 341 10.61 -23.08 17.01
CA TYR A 341 10.57 -21.61 16.92
C TYR A 341 11.94 -20.97 17.20
N THR A 342 12.72 -21.59 18.09
CA THR A 342 14.08 -21.11 18.41
C THR A 342 15.03 -21.35 17.24
N ASP A 343 14.95 -22.51 16.60
CA ASP A 343 15.74 -22.84 15.42
C ASP A 343 15.42 -21.89 14.26
N LEU A 344 14.14 -21.65 13.99
CA LEU A 344 13.68 -20.68 12.99
C LEU A 344 14.18 -19.26 13.29
N LYS A 345 14.08 -18.83 14.56
CA LYS A 345 14.62 -17.53 14.99
C LYS A 345 16.12 -17.44 14.75
N ASN A 346 16.88 -18.49 15.02
CA ASN A 346 18.34 -18.49 14.81
C ASN A 346 18.68 -18.43 13.31
N ASN A 347 17.98 -19.19 12.48
CA ASN A 347 18.12 -19.14 11.02
C ASN A 347 17.78 -17.75 10.48
N PHE A 348 16.67 -17.16 10.93
CA PHE A 348 16.27 -15.79 10.57
C PHE A 348 17.39 -14.79 10.90
N VAL A 349 17.91 -14.82 12.12
CA VAL A 349 18.97 -13.90 12.57
C VAL A 349 20.24 -14.06 11.72
N GLN A 350 20.65 -15.28 11.42
CA GLN A 350 21.84 -15.53 10.60
C GLN A 350 21.67 -15.01 9.17
N THR A 351 20.53 -15.30 8.54
CA THR A 351 20.24 -14.82 7.18
C THR A 351 20.07 -13.31 7.14
N TYR A 352 19.39 -12.71 8.12
CA TYR A 352 19.20 -11.26 8.16
C TYR A 352 20.55 -10.55 8.29
N LYS A 353 21.44 -11.02 9.18
CA LYS A 353 22.75 -10.40 9.38
C LYS A 353 23.55 -10.22 8.08
N THR A 354 23.44 -11.16 7.14
CA THR A 354 24.21 -11.15 5.90
C THR A 354 23.49 -10.55 4.70
N SER A 355 22.24 -10.06 4.85
CA SER A 355 21.38 -9.70 3.71
C SER A 355 21.24 -8.20 3.44
N HIS A 356 22.31 -7.43 3.71
CA HIS A 356 22.28 -5.97 3.53
C HIS A 356 22.05 -5.57 2.06
N CYS A 357 22.69 -6.26 1.11
CA CYS A 357 22.50 -6.03 -0.33
C CYS A 357 21.04 -6.28 -0.75
N GLU A 358 20.48 -7.40 -0.31
CA GLU A 358 19.09 -7.78 -0.58
C GLU A 358 18.10 -6.80 0.06
N LEU A 359 18.41 -6.28 1.25
CA LEU A 359 17.62 -5.24 1.92
C LEU A 359 17.60 -3.95 1.08
N VAL A 360 18.76 -3.45 0.66
CA VAL A 360 18.87 -2.24 -0.19
C VAL A 360 18.08 -2.43 -1.48
N GLN A 361 18.26 -3.56 -2.17
CA GLN A 361 17.56 -3.84 -3.41
C GLN A 361 16.04 -3.96 -3.20
N HIS A 362 15.61 -4.62 -2.13
CA HIS A 362 14.18 -4.76 -1.80
C HIS A 362 13.53 -3.39 -1.61
N ILE A 363 14.19 -2.51 -0.85
CA ILE A 363 13.69 -1.16 -0.58
C ILE A 363 13.71 -0.30 -1.84
N HIS A 364 14.76 -0.37 -2.64
CA HIS A 364 14.87 0.36 -3.90
C HIS A 364 13.77 -0.02 -4.88
N ASN A 365 13.52 -1.32 -5.05
CA ASN A 365 12.42 -1.82 -5.89
C ASN A 365 11.04 -1.37 -5.36
N ALA A 366 10.86 -1.38 -4.03
CA ALA A 366 9.63 -0.91 -3.39
C ALA A 366 9.42 0.59 -3.60
N PHE A 367 10.49 1.40 -3.56
CA PHE A 367 10.46 2.82 -3.87
C PHE A 367 10.04 3.08 -5.32
N LEU A 368 10.69 2.43 -6.29
CA LEU A 368 10.38 2.62 -7.72
C LEU A 368 8.93 2.22 -8.05
N SER A 369 8.40 1.20 -7.37
CA SER A 369 7.02 0.72 -7.57
C SER A 369 5.97 1.51 -6.79
N SER A 370 6.38 2.46 -5.94
CA SER A 370 5.46 3.20 -5.07
C SER A 370 4.79 4.37 -5.78
N GLU A 371 3.66 4.83 -5.24
CA GLU A 371 2.95 5.99 -5.78
C GLU A 371 3.82 7.27 -5.66
N PRO A 372 3.69 8.25 -6.58
CA PRO A 372 4.53 9.46 -6.56
C PRO A 372 4.52 10.22 -5.23
N GLY A 373 3.39 10.21 -4.50
CA GLY A 373 3.31 10.83 -3.17
C GLY A 373 4.17 10.12 -2.11
N VAL A 374 4.37 8.81 -2.22
CA VAL A 374 5.27 8.03 -1.36
C VAL A 374 6.73 8.34 -1.71
N GLN A 375 7.05 8.34 -3.00
CA GLN A 375 8.38 8.69 -3.50
C GLN A 375 8.80 10.09 -3.03
N ALA A 376 7.90 11.07 -3.15
CA ALA A 376 8.14 12.44 -2.70
C ALA A 376 8.41 12.53 -1.17
N ARG A 377 7.76 11.72 -0.34
CA ARG A 377 8.02 11.69 1.10
C ARG A 377 9.41 11.16 1.43
N VAL A 378 9.86 10.12 0.73
CA VAL A 378 11.21 9.56 0.89
C VAL A 378 12.27 10.54 0.37
N TYR A 379 12.01 11.17 -0.77
CA TYR A 379 12.85 12.24 -1.30
C TYR A 379 13.00 13.40 -0.30
N ASN A 380 11.90 13.92 0.22
CA ASN A 380 11.93 15.00 1.22
C ASN A 380 12.71 14.59 2.47
N PHE A 381 12.54 13.34 2.93
CA PHE A 381 13.32 12.84 4.06
C PHE A 381 14.82 12.82 3.75
N LEU A 382 15.25 12.32 2.58
CA LEU A 382 16.65 12.37 2.15
C LEU A 382 17.17 13.81 2.10
N LEU A 383 16.36 14.73 1.56
CA LEU A 383 16.64 16.17 1.49
C LEU A 383 16.86 16.78 2.86
N ASP A 384 15.96 16.50 3.82
CA ASP A 384 16.05 17.00 5.19
C ASP A 384 17.34 16.48 5.87
N GLN A 385 17.67 15.21 5.68
CA GLN A 385 18.89 14.61 6.25
C GLN A 385 20.17 15.23 5.69
N VAL A 386 20.23 15.50 4.38
CA VAL A 386 21.38 16.20 3.78
C VAL A 386 21.41 17.68 4.21
N ALA A 387 20.25 18.32 4.30
CA ALA A 387 20.15 19.70 4.77
C ALA A 387 20.67 19.87 6.20
N ASP A 388 20.41 18.91 7.09
CA ASP A 388 20.91 18.89 8.46
C ASP A 388 22.45 18.76 8.51
N VAL A 389 23.04 17.97 7.61
CA VAL A 389 24.51 17.80 7.52
C VAL A 389 25.18 19.07 6.99
N ILE A 390 24.64 19.66 5.92
CA ILE A 390 25.21 20.87 5.32
C ILE A 390 24.95 22.10 6.20
N ASN A 391 23.78 22.17 6.84
CA ASN A 391 23.34 23.26 7.71
C ASN A 391 23.44 24.66 7.08
N LEU A 392 23.07 24.77 5.80
CA LEU A 392 22.98 26.04 5.05
C LEU A 392 21.54 26.28 4.54
N PRO A 393 20.58 26.57 5.42
CA PRO A 393 19.15 26.60 5.09
C PRO A 393 18.73 27.74 4.13
N GLU A 394 19.62 28.71 3.88
CA GLU A 394 19.38 29.82 2.95
C GLU A 394 19.86 29.54 1.52
N THR A 395 20.40 28.36 1.24
CA THR A 395 20.99 27.98 -0.06
C THR A 395 20.31 26.74 -0.66
N THR A 396 20.61 26.42 -1.92
CA THR A 396 20.14 25.19 -2.60
C THR A 396 21.11 24.02 -2.51
N ALA A 397 22.23 24.17 -1.79
CA ALA A 397 23.34 23.21 -1.79
C ALA A 397 22.91 21.76 -1.46
N HIS A 398 21.96 21.61 -0.55
CA HIS A 398 21.39 20.33 -0.16
C HIS A 398 20.56 19.66 -1.28
N ILE A 399 19.88 20.44 -2.11
CA ILE A 399 19.16 19.95 -3.30
C ILE A 399 20.19 19.47 -4.33
N ASP A 400 21.18 20.31 -4.62
CA ASP A 400 22.21 20.04 -5.62
C ASP A 400 23.01 18.78 -5.25
N LEU A 401 23.42 18.65 -3.98
CA LEU A 401 24.09 17.45 -3.48
C LEU A 401 23.23 16.20 -3.61
N VAL A 402 21.94 16.26 -3.22
CA VAL A 402 21.05 15.10 -3.30
C VAL A 402 20.90 14.62 -4.74
N VAL A 403 20.69 15.55 -5.68
CA VAL A 403 20.53 15.22 -7.10
C VAL A 403 21.83 14.62 -7.63
N ASP A 404 22.97 15.27 -7.40
CA ASP A 404 24.27 14.82 -7.91
C ASP A 404 24.68 13.45 -7.36
N CYS A 405 24.51 13.24 -6.05
CA CYS A 405 24.96 12.01 -5.39
C CYS A 405 24.01 10.84 -5.63
N PHE A 406 22.69 11.08 -5.55
CA PHE A 406 21.72 9.99 -5.36
C PHE A 406 20.75 9.81 -6.52
N TYR A 407 20.72 10.73 -7.49
CA TYR A 407 19.90 10.58 -8.69
C TYR A 407 20.76 10.31 -9.93
N ASP A 408 20.15 9.68 -10.93
CA ASP A 408 20.75 9.51 -12.25
C ASP A 408 20.29 10.60 -13.23
N ASP A 409 20.79 10.54 -14.47
CA ASP A 409 20.46 11.50 -15.53
C ASP A 409 18.97 11.48 -15.92
N THR A 410 18.23 10.44 -15.55
CA THR A 410 16.79 10.30 -15.77
C THR A 410 15.95 10.79 -14.58
N TYR A 411 16.59 11.32 -13.54
CA TYR A 411 15.99 11.70 -12.27
C TYR A 411 15.32 10.53 -11.53
N GLU A 412 15.85 9.32 -11.70
CA GLU A 412 15.51 8.16 -10.88
C GLU A 412 16.48 8.05 -9.69
N LEU A 413 15.95 7.71 -8.51
CA LEU A 413 16.76 7.51 -7.31
C LEU A 413 17.61 6.25 -7.49
N LYS A 414 18.93 6.38 -7.34
CA LYS A 414 19.86 5.25 -7.40
C LYS A 414 19.88 4.47 -6.07
N PRO A 415 20.29 3.18 -6.06
CA PRO A 415 20.38 2.37 -4.84
C PRO A 415 21.21 3.02 -3.72
N GLU A 416 22.20 3.83 -4.07
CA GLU A 416 23.06 4.59 -3.17
C GLU A 416 22.26 5.54 -2.26
N GLY A 417 21.15 6.11 -2.76
CA GLY A 417 20.28 6.94 -1.93
C GLY A 417 19.59 6.12 -0.84
N ILE A 418 19.16 4.90 -1.16
CA ILE A 418 18.61 3.97 -0.17
C ILE A 418 19.69 3.51 0.81
N LEU A 419 20.88 3.17 0.31
CA LEU A 419 22.02 2.80 1.14
C LEU A 419 22.35 3.91 2.15
N TYR A 420 22.44 5.16 1.70
CA TYR A 420 22.68 6.32 2.56
C TYR A 420 21.58 6.50 3.61
N LEU A 421 20.30 6.39 3.24
CA LEU A 421 19.18 6.46 4.19
C LEU A 421 19.24 5.36 5.26
N LEU A 422 19.60 4.13 4.89
CA LEU A 422 19.75 3.05 5.86
C LEU A 422 20.95 3.26 6.79
N TYR A 423 22.04 3.83 6.27
CA TYR A 423 23.24 4.15 7.04
C TYR A 423 22.96 5.25 8.08
N ILE A 424 22.37 6.38 7.70
CA ILE A 424 22.04 7.46 8.65
C ILE A 424 20.98 7.06 9.67
N MET A 425 20.19 6.03 9.37
CA MET A 425 19.23 5.43 10.31
C MET A 425 19.87 4.34 11.19
N ASP A 426 21.19 4.14 11.09
CA ASP A 426 21.98 3.12 11.77
C ASP A 426 21.54 1.67 11.50
N ILE A 427 20.69 1.43 10.49
CA ILE A 427 20.18 0.09 10.15
C ILE A 427 21.29 -0.77 9.55
N ILE A 428 22.16 -0.14 8.78
CA ILE A 428 23.41 -0.71 8.30
C ILE A 428 24.58 0.10 8.85
N ILE A 429 25.71 -0.57 9.06
CA ILE A 429 26.94 0.04 9.55
C ILE A 429 28.12 -0.41 8.68
N PRO A 430 29.18 0.42 8.56
CA PRO A 430 30.41 -0.01 7.91
C PRO A 430 30.94 -1.28 8.57
N LYS A 431 31.30 -2.25 7.74
CA LYS A 431 31.86 -3.52 8.20
C LYS A 431 33.23 -3.23 8.80
N THR A 432 33.38 -3.46 10.10
CA THR A 432 34.69 -3.35 10.74
C THR A 432 35.62 -4.41 10.17
N THR A 433 36.71 -3.97 9.53
CA THR A 433 37.84 -4.81 9.18
C THR A 433 38.54 -5.27 10.46
N THR A 434 38.07 -6.38 11.03
CA THR A 434 38.77 -7.10 12.09
C THR A 434 39.89 -7.97 11.55
#